data_AF-A0A4Q3BSU1-F1
#
_entry.id   AF-A0A4Q3BSU1-F1
#
_cell.length_a   1.000
_cell.length_b   1.000
_cell.length_c   1.000
_cell.angle_alpha   90.00
_cell.angle_beta   90.00
_cell.angle_gamma   90.00
#
_symmetry.space_group_name_H-M   'P 1'
#
loop_
_entity.id
_entity.type
_entity.pdbx_description
1 polymer ?
#
loop_
_entity_poly.entity_id
_entity_poly.type
_entity_poly.pdbx_seq_one_letter_code
_entity_poly.pdbx_strand_id
1 'polypeptide(L)'
;EPDNARQLYQVWISFNKEHPLLFIAHFNCSTLLQQVGDEQGGEAELKAALALKPDFAPACINLGSAYERRGMAKEAVDQWRDGVEKMSAVSGDAISYKTTLLKQISRVLADNQALAAAEVALNQCLDLAPDARDVSEQFVAARLSQCKWPMTPENSKVSRRQLLSRLHPLSVCAYTDDPLFQLAASDKYVRIMAPIEDRTTRFDRRSAPIETNRKLRIGYVSSDLRHHAVGYLMVNFFEEHDRKDFEVFAYYTGIKADDPIQARIKASVDHWRDIRGITDDEAAAKVAEDGIDILIDVNGHTRDARLGVFARRPAPIQVNWLGYPGTMGSSFHHYIVADDWTIP
;
A
#
# COMPACT_ATOMS: atom_id res chain seq x y z
N GLU A 1 -19.33 23.85 9.92
CA GLU A 1 -18.18 23.61 10.82
C GLU A 1 -18.41 22.32 11.60
N PRO A 2 -17.44 21.40 11.69
CA PRO A 2 -17.57 20.11 12.37
C PRO A 2 -18.05 20.23 13.83
N ASP A 3 -17.56 21.25 14.55
CA ASP A 3 -17.94 21.47 15.94
C ASP A 3 -19.42 21.82 16.14
N ASN A 4 -19.99 22.66 15.27
CA ASN A 4 -21.40 23.00 15.34
C ASN A 4 -22.28 21.77 15.04
N ALA A 5 -21.89 20.96 14.07
CA ALA A 5 -22.58 19.70 13.76
C ALA A 5 -22.50 18.72 14.95
N ARG A 6 -21.32 18.59 15.58
CA ARG A 6 -21.09 17.76 16.76
C ARG A 6 -22.03 18.15 17.90
N GLN A 7 -22.11 19.45 18.22
CA GLN A 7 -23.00 19.95 19.27
C GLN A 7 -24.47 19.65 18.97
N LEU A 8 -24.92 19.79 17.72
CA LEU A 8 -26.29 19.45 17.33
C LEU A 8 -26.59 17.96 17.53
N TYR A 9 -25.67 17.06 17.18
CA TYR A 9 -25.84 15.64 17.46
C TYR A 9 -25.89 15.34 18.95
N GLN A 10 -25.02 15.93 19.77
CA GLN A 10 -25.04 15.74 21.22
C GLN A 10 -26.35 16.21 21.86
N VAL A 11 -26.85 17.39 21.46
CA VAL A 11 -28.15 17.89 21.90
C VAL A 11 -29.25 16.92 21.46
N TRP A 12 -29.28 16.56 20.19
CA TRP A 12 -30.29 15.64 19.66
C TRP A 12 -30.31 14.29 20.39
N ILE A 13 -29.14 13.68 20.62
CA ILE A 13 -28.98 12.43 21.39
C ILE A 13 -29.58 12.57 22.80
N SER A 14 -29.36 13.70 23.48
CA SER A 14 -29.85 13.89 24.84
C SER A 14 -31.38 13.95 24.96
N PHE A 15 -32.07 14.40 23.92
CA PHE A 15 -33.54 14.51 23.86
C PHE A 15 -34.24 13.33 23.17
N ASN A 16 -33.52 12.46 22.45
CA ASN A 16 -34.11 11.43 21.59
C ASN A 16 -33.68 10.00 21.96
N LYS A 17 -33.62 9.69 23.26
CA LYS A 17 -33.11 8.41 23.80
C LYS A 17 -33.84 7.15 23.32
N GLU A 18 -35.09 7.28 22.88
CA GLU A 18 -35.91 6.15 22.39
C GLU A 18 -36.01 6.11 20.86
N HIS A 19 -35.35 7.01 20.14
CA HIS A 19 -35.47 7.07 18.69
C HIS A 19 -34.82 5.84 18.03
N PRO A 20 -35.50 5.16 17.08
CA PRO A 20 -35.00 3.91 16.51
C PRO A 20 -33.67 4.04 15.74
N LEU A 21 -33.35 5.25 15.25
CA LEU A 21 -32.09 5.57 14.56
C LEU A 21 -31.03 6.21 15.47
N LEU A 22 -31.20 6.15 16.80
CA LEU A 22 -30.26 6.75 17.74
C LEU A 22 -28.82 6.23 17.57
N PHE A 23 -28.65 4.95 17.19
CA PHE A 23 -27.34 4.37 16.88
C PHE A 23 -26.62 5.09 15.71
N ILE A 24 -27.37 5.60 14.73
CA ILE A 24 -26.82 6.38 13.61
C ILE A 24 -26.35 7.74 14.09
N ALA A 25 -27.12 8.38 14.99
CA ALA A 25 -26.74 9.66 15.57
C ALA A 25 -25.45 9.55 16.40
N HIS A 26 -25.32 8.50 17.22
CA HIS A 26 -24.09 8.19 17.94
C HIS A 26 -22.91 7.97 16.97
N PHE A 27 -23.09 7.18 15.91
CA PHE A 27 -22.05 6.99 14.90
C PHE A 27 -21.62 8.31 14.21
N ASN A 28 -22.57 9.14 13.77
CA ASN A 28 -22.25 10.42 13.15
C ASN A 28 -21.58 11.40 14.14
N CYS A 29 -21.99 11.39 15.40
CA CYS A 29 -21.33 12.14 16.47
C CYS A 29 -19.87 11.69 16.63
N SER A 30 -19.62 10.38 16.59
CA SER A 30 -18.27 9.81 16.71
C SER A 30 -17.32 10.27 15.61
N THR A 31 -17.80 10.36 14.37
CA THR A 31 -16.96 10.78 13.23
C THR A 31 -16.62 12.27 13.33
N LEU A 32 -17.54 13.09 13.82
CA LEU A 32 -17.31 14.52 14.08
C LEU A 32 -16.35 14.73 15.26
N LEU A 33 -16.46 13.94 16.33
CA LEU A 33 -15.54 13.95 17.46
C LEU A 33 -14.10 13.63 17.03
N GLN A 34 -13.93 12.64 16.16
CA GLN A 34 -12.62 12.34 15.58
C GLN A 34 -12.06 13.50 14.74
N GLN A 35 -12.90 14.22 13.99
CA GLN A 35 -12.46 15.37 13.19
C GLN A 35 -11.95 16.53 14.05
N VAL A 36 -12.49 16.69 15.27
CA VAL A 36 -12.06 17.74 16.22
C VAL A 36 -10.99 17.25 17.20
N GLY A 37 -10.49 16.02 17.03
CA GLY A 37 -9.40 15.45 17.83
C GLY A 37 -9.84 14.81 19.16
N ASP A 38 -11.13 14.70 19.44
CA ASP A 38 -11.64 14.00 20.62
C ASP A 38 -11.81 12.50 20.36
N GLU A 39 -10.69 11.78 20.42
CA GLU A 39 -10.67 10.34 20.18
C GLU A 39 -11.42 9.53 21.24
N GLN A 40 -11.37 9.96 22.51
CA GLN A 40 -12.04 9.26 23.61
C GLN A 40 -13.55 9.41 23.52
N GLY A 41 -14.03 10.63 23.24
CA GLY A 41 -15.44 10.88 22.97
C GLY A 41 -15.92 10.09 21.76
N GLY A 42 -15.15 10.07 20.68
CA GLY A 42 -15.47 9.27 19.49
C GLY A 42 -15.61 7.78 19.80
N GLU A 43 -14.72 7.21 20.62
CA GLU A 43 -14.80 5.82 21.05
C GLU A 43 -16.06 5.53 21.88
N ALA A 44 -16.41 6.42 22.81
CA ALA A 44 -17.59 6.29 23.65
C ALA A 44 -18.88 6.27 22.82
N GLU A 45 -18.97 7.16 21.81
CA GLU A 45 -20.11 7.22 20.89
C GLU A 45 -20.20 5.96 20.01
N LEU A 46 -19.09 5.42 19.52
CA LEU A 46 -19.08 4.15 18.79
C LEU A 46 -19.58 2.98 19.64
N LYS A 47 -19.14 2.91 20.90
CA LYS A 47 -19.62 1.91 21.86
C LYS A 47 -21.12 2.05 22.14
N ALA A 48 -21.62 3.29 22.27
CA ALA A 48 -23.05 3.55 22.45
C ALA A 48 -23.87 3.10 21.22
N ALA A 49 -23.37 3.36 20.01
CA ALA A 49 -24.01 2.87 18.78
C ALA A 49 -24.11 1.34 18.75
N LEU A 50 -23.03 0.63 19.11
CA LEU A 50 -23.00 -0.84 19.14
C LEU A 50 -23.82 -1.45 20.28
N ALA A 51 -23.97 -0.75 21.40
CA ALA A 51 -24.88 -1.18 22.47
C ALA A 51 -26.34 -1.17 22.03
N LEU A 52 -26.74 -0.20 21.19
CA LEU A 52 -28.09 -0.09 20.63
C LEU A 52 -28.31 -1.02 19.44
N LYS A 53 -27.29 -1.16 18.58
CA LYS A 53 -27.34 -2.00 17.38
C LYS A 53 -26.04 -2.80 17.23
N PRO A 54 -25.95 -4.01 17.81
CA PRO A 54 -24.71 -4.81 17.84
C PRO A 54 -24.18 -5.25 16.48
N ASP A 55 -25.03 -5.32 15.45
CA ASP A 55 -24.65 -5.70 14.08
C ASP A 55 -24.36 -4.49 13.18
N PHE A 56 -24.24 -3.28 13.75
CA PHE A 56 -23.98 -2.06 12.98
C PHE A 56 -22.52 -1.97 12.51
N ALA A 57 -22.26 -2.56 11.33
CA ALA A 57 -20.92 -2.71 10.77
C ALA A 57 -20.07 -1.42 10.69
N PRO A 58 -20.60 -0.24 10.29
CA PRO A 58 -19.81 0.98 10.26
C PRO A 58 -19.18 1.33 11.62
N ALA A 59 -19.91 1.13 12.72
CA ALA A 59 -19.37 1.38 14.06
C ALA A 59 -18.34 0.31 14.47
N CYS A 60 -18.55 -0.97 14.14
CA CYS A 60 -17.56 -2.04 14.38
C CYS A 60 -16.24 -1.74 13.65
N ILE A 61 -16.31 -1.34 12.38
CA ILE A 61 -15.15 -0.98 11.57
C ILE A 61 -14.38 0.17 12.23
N ASN A 62 -15.06 1.28 12.51
CA ASN A 62 -14.43 2.49 13.05
C ASN A 62 -13.86 2.28 14.46
N LEU A 63 -14.51 1.48 15.30
CA LEU A 63 -14.03 1.19 16.65
C LEU A 63 -12.77 0.33 16.62
N GLY A 64 -12.73 -0.72 15.81
CA GLY A 64 -11.51 -1.50 15.65
C GLY A 64 -10.36 -0.68 15.03
N SER A 65 -10.65 0.20 14.06
CA SER A 65 -9.64 1.12 13.50
C SER A 65 -9.12 2.13 14.53
N ALA A 66 -9.95 2.54 15.50
CA ALA A 66 -9.52 3.37 16.61
C ALA A 66 -8.57 2.61 17.55
N TYR A 67 -8.87 1.34 17.87
CA TYR A 67 -7.96 0.49 18.63
C TYR A 67 -6.63 0.26 17.92
N GLU A 68 -6.67 -0.01 16.62
CA GLU A 68 -5.48 -0.21 15.81
C GLU A 68 -4.56 1.02 15.81
N ARG A 69 -5.12 2.22 15.59
CA ARG A 69 -4.34 3.49 15.63
C ARG A 69 -3.63 3.71 16.96
N ARG A 70 -4.15 3.14 18.05
CA ARG A 70 -3.55 3.19 19.40
C ARG A 70 -2.57 2.05 19.69
N GLY A 71 -2.28 1.20 18.70
CA GLY A 71 -1.42 0.03 18.86
C GLY A 71 -2.08 -1.15 19.58
N MET A 72 -3.40 -1.10 19.80
CA MET A 72 -4.18 -2.13 20.48
C MET A 72 -4.65 -3.19 19.47
N ALA A 73 -3.68 -3.90 18.89
CA ALA A 73 -3.92 -4.83 17.77
C ALA A 73 -4.88 -5.97 18.13
N LYS A 74 -4.79 -6.49 19.35
CA LYS A 74 -5.65 -7.58 19.82
C LYS A 74 -7.11 -7.11 19.92
N GLU A 75 -7.33 -5.97 20.55
CA GLU A 75 -8.65 -5.36 20.74
C GLU A 75 -9.29 -4.98 19.41
N ALA A 76 -8.50 -4.50 18.45
CA ALA A 76 -8.96 -4.27 17.08
C ALA A 76 -9.46 -5.55 16.41
N VAL A 77 -8.67 -6.62 16.46
CA VAL A 77 -9.02 -7.92 15.89
C VAL A 77 -10.25 -8.53 16.56
N ASP A 78 -10.32 -8.48 17.89
CA ASP A 78 -11.45 -9.02 18.64
C ASP A 78 -12.75 -8.24 18.32
N GLN A 79 -12.69 -6.92 18.23
CA GLN A 79 -13.83 -6.08 17.84
C GLN A 79 -14.33 -6.38 16.42
N TRP A 80 -13.43 -6.54 15.46
CA TRP A 80 -13.82 -6.88 14.09
C TRP A 80 -14.34 -8.30 13.98
N ARG A 81 -13.78 -9.27 14.72
CA ARG A 81 -14.25 -10.66 14.74
C ARG A 81 -15.67 -10.75 15.28
N ASP A 82 -15.93 -10.07 16.40
CA ASP A 82 -17.26 -9.95 16.98
C ASP A 82 -18.27 -9.32 15.99
N GLY A 83 -17.84 -8.29 15.24
CA GLY A 83 -18.64 -7.72 14.16
C GLY A 83 -18.98 -8.70 13.03
N VAL A 84 -18.04 -9.57 12.63
CA VAL A 84 -18.28 -10.61 11.63
C VAL A 84 -19.30 -11.64 12.14
N GLU A 85 -19.20 -12.04 13.41
CA GLU A 85 -20.09 -13.03 14.03
C GLU A 85 -21.51 -12.50 14.22
N LYS A 86 -21.66 -11.24 14.65
CA LYS A 86 -22.96 -10.60 14.91
C LYS A 86 -23.77 -10.30 13.65
N MET A 87 -23.10 -10.10 12.51
CA MET A 87 -23.78 -9.93 11.22
C MET A 87 -24.34 -11.27 10.73
N SER A 88 -25.53 -11.65 11.18
CA SER A 88 -26.19 -12.91 10.76
C SER A 88 -26.86 -12.82 9.39
N ALA A 89 -27.19 -11.61 8.92
CA ALA A 89 -27.87 -11.39 7.65
C ALA A 89 -27.00 -11.82 6.46
N VAL A 90 -27.62 -12.49 5.48
CA VAL A 90 -27.01 -12.83 4.19
C VAL A 90 -27.53 -11.86 3.13
N SER A 91 -27.07 -10.62 3.22
CA SER A 91 -27.33 -9.57 2.21
C SER A 91 -26.02 -9.15 1.53
N GLY A 92 -26.11 -8.50 0.37
CA GLY A 92 -24.94 -7.96 -0.32
C GLY A 92 -24.11 -7.03 0.56
N ASP A 93 -24.77 -6.15 1.30
CA ASP A 93 -24.12 -5.22 2.24
C ASP A 93 -23.43 -5.96 3.39
N ALA A 94 -24.10 -6.96 4.00
CA ALA A 94 -23.51 -7.74 5.08
C ALA A 94 -22.28 -8.52 4.61
N ILE A 95 -22.31 -9.09 3.39
CA ILE A 95 -21.15 -9.75 2.79
C ILE A 95 -20.01 -8.76 2.56
N SER A 96 -20.30 -7.57 2.04
CA SER A 96 -19.31 -6.51 1.82
C SER A 96 -18.64 -6.06 3.11
N TYR A 97 -19.43 -5.83 4.17
CA TYR A 97 -18.91 -5.45 5.48
C TYR A 97 -18.09 -6.56 6.14
N LYS A 98 -18.55 -7.82 6.12
CA LYS A 98 -17.76 -8.96 6.61
C LYS A 98 -16.43 -9.09 5.88
N THR A 99 -16.46 -8.96 4.56
CA THR A 99 -15.26 -8.98 3.72
C THR A 99 -14.30 -7.87 4.15
N THR A 100 -14.81 -6.67 4.41
CA THR A 100 -14.01 -5.53 4.90
C THR A 100 -13.37 -5.83 6.26
N LEU A 101 -14.15 -6.32 7.23
CA LEU A 101 -13.64 -6.68 8.56
C LEU A 101 -12.57 -7.78 8.50
N LEU A 102 -12.79 -8.82 7.70
CA LEU A 102 -11.83 -9.92 7.53
C LEU A 102 -10.51 -9.44 6.90
N LYS A 103 -10.56 -8.51 5.94
CA LYS A 103 -9.36 -7.86 5.38
C LYS A 103 -8.59 -7.06 6.44
N GLN A 104 -9.29 -6.33 7.32
CA GLN A 104 -8.64 -5.59 8.40
C GLN A 104 -8.00 -6.55 9.42
N ILE A 105 -8.72 -7.61 9.81
CA ILE A 105 -8.20 -8.67 10.69
C ILE A 105 -6.95 -9.32 10.08
N SER A 106 -6.99 -9.74 8.81
CA SER A 106 -5.86 -10.41 8.17
C SER A 106 -4.64 -9.50 8.08
N ARG A 107 -4.83 -8.23 7.74
CA ARG A 107 -3.75 -7.23 7.68
C ARG A 107 -3.08 -7.07 9.04
N VAL A 108 -3.84 -6.77 10.09
CA VAL A 108 -3.29 -6.56 11.44
C VAL A 108 -2.61 -7.82 11.97
N LEU A 109 -3.18 -9.01 11.73
CA LEU A 109 -2.55 -10.28 12.12
C LEU A 109 -1.23 -10.51 11.37
N ALA A 110 -1.18 -10.24 10.07
CA ALA A 110 0.03 -10.39 9.26
C ALA A 110 1.13 -9.42 9.71
N ASP A 111 0.79 -8.16 9.95
CA ASP A 111 1.73 -7.13 10.43
C ASP A 111 2.30 -7.49 11.82
N ASN A 112 1.56 -8.26 12.63
CA ASN A 112 1.99 -8.77 13.93
C ASN A 112 2.52 -10.22 13.87
N GLN A 113 2.97 -10.69 12.70
CA GLN A 113 3.57 -12.02 12.48
C GLN A 113 2.67 -13.22 12.83
N ALA A 114 1.36 -13.01 13.02
CA ALA A 114 0.37 -14.06 13.28
C ALA A 114 -0.15 -14.66 11.96
N LEU A 115 0.75 -15.12 11.10
CA LEU A 115 0.47 -15.54 9.72
C LEU A 115 -0.57 -16.66 9.61
N ALA A 116 -0.56 -17.63 10.53
CA ALA A 116 -1.53 -18.72 10.54
C ALA A 116 -2.97 -18.21 10.79
N ALA A 117 -3.14 -17.22 11.68
CA ALA A 117 -4.44 -16.63 11.96
C ALA A 117 -4.87 -15.69 10.82
N ALA A 118 -3.92 -14.95 10.22
CA ALA A 118 -4.17 -14.14 9.03
C ALA A 118 -4.67 -14.99 7.86
N GLU A 119 -4.06 -16.15 7.63
CA GLU A 119 -4.48 -17.12 6.61
C GLU A 119 -5.93 -17.58 6.78
N VAL A 120 -6.37 -17.82 8.01
CA VAL A 120 -7.76 -18.21 8.30
C VAL A 120 -8.73 -17.09 7.90
N ALA A 121 -8.44 -15.84 8.27
CA ALA A 121 -9.27 -14.69 7.90
C ALA A 121 -9.29 -14.45 6.39
N LEU A 122 -8.15 -14.62 5.72
CA LEU A 122 -8.04 -14.53 4.25
C LEU A 122 -8.84 -15.62 3.56
N ASN A 123 -8.82 -16.86 4.07
CA ASN A 123 -9.62 -17.95 3.52
C ASN A 123 -11.12 -17.67 3.65
N GLN A 124 -11.58 -17.17 4.81
CA GLN A 124 -12.97 -16.74 4.99
C GLN A 124 -13.34 -15.59 4.03
N CYS A 125 -12.40 -14.69 3.76
CA CYS A 125 -12.60 -13.61 2.81
C CYS A 125 -12.76 -14.15 1.37
N LEU A 126 -11.94 -15.12 0.96
CA LEU A 126 -12.06 -15.80 -0.34
C LEU A 126 -13.35 -16.63 -0.46
N ASP A 127 -13.87 -17.18 0.65
CA ASP A 127 -15.16 -17.86 0.67
C ASP A 127 -16.34 -16.92 0.38
N LEU A 128 -16.23 -15.65 0.79
CA LEU A 128 -17.26 -14.62 0.60
C LEU A 128 -17.09 -13.84 -0.71
N ALA A 129 -15.85 -13.56 -1.09
CA ALA A 129 -15.48 -12.72 -2.22
C ALA A 129 -14.31 -13.36 -3.01
N PRO A 130 -14.58 -14.45 -3.77
CA PRO A 130 -13.53 -15.21 -4.48
C PRO A 130 -12.79 -14.40 -5.55
N ASP A 131 -13.34 -13.26 -5.96
CA ASP A 131 -12.75 -12.37 -6.97
C ASP A 131 -11.91 -11.23 -6.37
N ALA A 132 -11.81 -11.12 -5.05
CA ALA A 132 -10.99 -10.11 -4.39
C ALA A 132 -9.49 -10.36 -4.63
N ARG A 133 -8.89 -9.54 -5.50
CA ARG A 133 -7.49 -9.66 -5.94
C ARG A 133 -6.51 -9.50 -4.79
N ASP A 134 -6.67 -8.43 -4.02
CA ASP A 134 -5.86 -8.10 -2.86
C ASP A 134 -5.83 -9.23 -1.82
N VAL A 135 -6.96 -9.94 -1.65
CA VAL A 135 -7.06 -11.09 -0.74
C VAL A 135 -6.30 -12.30 -1.29
N SER A 136 -6.41 -12.56 -2.60
CA SER A 136 -5.70 -13.67 -3.24
C SER A 136 -4.18 -13.49 -3.11
N GLU A 137 -3.69 -12.26 -3.32
CA GLU A 137 -2.28 -11.89 -3.14
C GLU A 137 -1.81 -12.18 -1.71
N GLN A 138 -2.53 -11.65 -0.72
CA GLN A 138 -2.19 -11.82 0.69
C GLN A 138 -2.28 -13.28 1.15
N PHE A 139 -3.28 -14.03 0.67
CA PHE A 139 -3.47 -15.44 1.02
C PHE A 139 -2.28 -16.29 0.58
N VAL A 140 -1.85 -16.12 -0.67
CA VAL A 140 -0.69 -16.87 -1.17
C VAL A 140 0.60 -16.43 -0.49
N ALA A 141 0.80 -15.12 -0.28
CA ALA A 141 1.94 -14.62 0.48
C ALA A 141 2.01 -15.21 1.90
N ALA A 142 0.89 -15.25 2.63
CA ALA A 142 0.81 -15.82 3.97
C ALA A 142 1.15 -17.32 3.98
N ARG A 143 0.74 -18.08 2.97
CA ARG A 143 1.08 -19.51 2.85
C ARG A 143 2.54 -19.74 2.49
N LEU A 144 3.09 -18.95 1.57
CA LEU A 144 4.50 -19.01 1.20
C LEU A 144 5.41 -18.72 2.40
N SER A 145 5.11 -17.68 3.18
CA SER A 145 5.85 -17.34 4.40
C SER A 145 5.78 -18.41 5.50
N GLN A 146 4.78 -19.30 5.44
CA GLN A 146 4.63 -20.44 6.35
C GLN A 146 5.14 -21.76 5.75
N CYS A 147 5.73 -21.75 4.54
CA CYS A 147 6.14 -22.95 3.81
C CYS A 147 5.01 -23.98 3.63
N LYS A 148 3.76 -23.52 3.42
CA LYS A 148 2.59 -24.40 3.25
C LYS A 148 2.30 -24.66 1.77
N TRP A 149 2.57 -25.89 1.33
CA TRP A 149 2.26 -26.39 -0.02
C TRP A 149 1.19 -27.50 -0.01
N PRO A 150 0.35 -27.62 -1.06
CA PRO A 150 0.25 -26.72 -2.20
C PRO A 150 -0.29 -25.34 -1.81
N MET A 151 0.03 -24.29 -2.58
CA MET A 151 -0.42 -22.92 -2.28
C MET A 151 -1.95 -22.79 -2.33
N THR A 152 -2.61 -23.62 -3.14
CA THR A 152 -4.07 -23.76 -3.16
C THR A 152 -4.43 -25.03 -2.40
N PRO A 153 -5.04 -24.95 -1.21
CA PRO A 153 -5.54 -26.12 -0.50
C PRO A 153 -6.55 -26.90 -1.35
N GLU A 154 -6.58 -28.23 -1.24
CA GLU A 154 -7.50 -29.09 -2.01
C GLU A 154 -8.97 -28.72 -1.79
N ASN A 155 -9.32 -28.26 -0.59
CA ASN A 155 -10.68 -27.84 -0.23
C ASN A 155 -10.97 -26.35 -0.53
N SER A 156 -10.08 -25.66 -1.25
CA SER A 156 -10.31 -24.25 -1.60
C SER A 156 -11.45 -24.12 -2.60
N LYS A 157 -12.38 -23.20 -2.35
CA LYS A 157 -13.41 -22.81 -3.33
C LYS A 157 -12.83 -22.01 -4.50
N VAL A 158 -11.59 -21.54 -4.38
CA VAL A 158 -10.90 -20.77 -5.41
C VAL A 158 -9.97 -21.70 -6.18
N SER A 159 -10.16 -21.76 -7.51
CA SER A 159 -9.31 -22.62 -8.34
C SER A 159 -7.85 -22.16 -8.35
N ARG A 160 -6.92 -23.09 -8.56
CA ARG A 160 -5.48 -22.76 -8.73
C ARG A 160 -5.28 -21.69 -9.80
N ARG A 161 -5.91 -21.82 -10.96
CA ARG A 161 -5.84 -20.83 -12.06
C ARG A 161 -6.27 -19.44 -11.58
N GLN A 162 -7.36 -19.38 -10.81
CA GLN A 162 -7.91 -18.14 -10.30
C GLN A 162 -6.95 -17.44 -9.33
N LEU A 163 -6.35 -18.18 -8.39
CA LEU A 163 -5.31 -17.67 -7.48
C LEU A 163 -4.06 -17.21 -8.24
N LEU A 164 -3.52 -18.05 -9.12
CA LEU A 164 -2.31 -17.75 -9.89
C LEU A 164 -2.47 -16.50 -10.76
N SER A 165 -3.65 -16.29 -11.34
CA SER A 165 -3.92 -15.12 -12.19
C SER A 165 -3.94 -13.78 -11.44
N ARG A 166 -3.89 -13.82 -10.10
CA ARG A 166 -4.00 -12.66 -9.22
C ARG A 166 -2.80 -12.53 -8.28
N LEU A 167 -1.72 -13.28 -8.51
CA LEU A 167 -0.53 -13.14 -7.68
C LEU A 167 0.13 -11.78 -7.90
N HIS A 168 0.62 -11.22 -6.80
CA HIS A 168 1.51 -10.07 -6.84
C HIS A 168 2.84 -10.50 -7.50
N PRO A 169 3.47 -9.65 -8.35
CA PRO A 169 4.68 -10.04 -9.08
C PRO A 169 5.80 -10.59 -8.19
N LEU A 170 6.00 -10.01 -6.99
CA LEU A 170 6.98 -10.52 -6.03
C LEU A 170 6.68 -11.95 -5.55
N SER A 171 5.40 -12.30 -5.37
CA SER A 171 5.02 -13.68 -5.02
C SER A 171 5.17 -14.64 -6.19
N VAL A 172 5.06 -14.14 -7.43
CA VAL A 172 5.34 -14.95 -8.63
C VAL A 172 6.81 -15.35 -8.68
N CYS A 173 7.74 -14.44 -8.34
CA CYS A 173 9.17 -14.74 -8.27
C CYS A 173 9.50 -15.92 -7.32
N ALA A 174 8.74 -16.06 -6.22
CA ALA A 174 8.89 -17.17 -5.28
C ALA A 174 8.15 -18.45 -5.72
N TYR A 175 7.24 -18.35 -6.69
CA TYR A 175 6.41 -19.46 -7.14
C TYR A 175 6.98 -20.17 -8.37
N THR A 176 7.56 -19.43 -9.32
CA THR A 176 8.05 -19.99 -10.58
C THR A 176 9.21 -19.19 -11.14
N ASP A 177 10.11 -19.90 -11.80
CA ASP A 177 11.24 -19.41 -12.60
C ASP A 177 10.89 -19.18 -14.08
N ASP A 178 9.63 -19.38 -14.50
CA ASP A 178 9.19 -19.12 -15.88
C ASP A 178 9.20 -17.60 -16.17
N PRO A 179 10.11 -17.10 -17.02
CA PRO A 179 10.25 -15.67 -17.27
C PRO A 179 9.05 -15.09 -18.06
N LEU A 180 8.37 -15.91 -18.88
CA LEU A 180 7.19 -15.45 -19.63
C LEU A 180 5.98 -15.31 -18.69
N PHE A 181 5.85 -16.21 -17.72
CA PHE A 181 4.81 -16.08 -16.70
C PHE A 181 5.06 -14.87 -15.79
N GLN A 182 6.31 -14.66 -15.36
CA GLN A 182 6.70 -13.46 -14.61
C GLN A 182 6.40 -12.18 -15.39
N LEU A 183 6.74 -12.13 -16.68
CA LEU A 183 6.44 -10.99 -17.55
C LEU A 183 4.94 -10.73 -17.67
N ALA A 184 4.14 -11.76 -17.92
CA ALA A 184 2.68 -11.63 -18.05
C ALA A 184 2.03 -11.17 -16.74
N ALA A 185 2.50 -11.68 -15.59
CA ALA A 185 2.01 -11.26 -14.28
C ALA A 185 2.36 -9.80 -14.00
N SER A 186 3.60 -9.38 -14.27
CA SER A 186 4.05 -8.00 -14.12
C SER A 186 3.29 -7.03 -15.02
N ASP A 187 3.09 -7.34 -16.31
CA ASP A 187 2.32 -6.48 -17.25
C ASP A 187 0.87 -6.31 -16.77
N LYS A 188 0.22 -7.42 -16.40
CA LYS A 188 -1.14 -7.38 -15.87
C LYS A 188 -1.23 -6.53 -14.59
N TYR A 189 -0.27 -6.69 -13.68
CA TYR A 189 -0.20 -5.92 -12.45
C TYR A 189 -0.05 -4.42 -12.73
N VAL A 190 0.90 -4.04 -13.59
CA VAL A 190 1.15 -2.63 -13.95
C VAL A 190 -0.07 -1.98 -14.59
N ARG A 191 -0.76 -2.66 -15.52
CA ARG A 191 -1.98 -2.11 -16.16
C ARG A 191 -3.07 -1.75 -15.16
N ILE A 192 -3.13 -2.45 -14.02
CA ILE A 192 -4.11 -2.18 -12.98
C ILE A 192 -3.60 -1.10 -12.02
N MET A 193 -2.32 -1.17 -11.62
CA MET A 193 -1.77 -0.31 -10.58
C MET A 193 -1.36 1.08 -11.08
N ALA A 194 -0.98 1.18 -12.35
CA ALA A 194 -0.49 2.41 -12.97
C ALA A 194 -0.98 2.50 -14.42
N PRO A 195 -2.32 2.61 -14.64
CA PRO A 195 -2.87 2.73 -15.98
C PRO A 195 -2.34 4.00 -16.67
N ILE A 196 -1.98 3.86 -17.95
CA ILE A 196 -1.58 5.00 -18.78
C ILE A 196 -2.84 5.60 -19.39
N GLU A 197 -3.17 6.81 -18.97
CA GLU A 197 -4.35 7.58 -19.40
C GLU A 197 -3.91 8.96 -19.89
N ASP A 198 -4.75 9.65 -20.67
CA ASP A 198 -4.45 11.01 -21.18
C ASP A 198 -4.05 12.00 -20.08
N ARG A 199 -4.61 11.87 -18.87
CA ARG A 199 -4.24 12.72 -17.73
C ARG A 199 -2.79 12.50 -17.28
N THR A 200 -2.27 11.29 -17.43
CA THR A 200 -0.94 10.88 -16.94
C THR A 200 0.21 11.30 -17.88
N THR A 201 -0.07 11.76 -19.09
CA THR A 201 0.98 12.15 -20.07
C THR A 201 1.44 13.61 -19.95
N ARG A 202 0.89 14.38 -19.00
CA ARG A 202 1.23 15.80 -18.78
C ARG A 202 2.71 16.06 -18.50
N PHE A 203 3.40 15.06 -17.95
CA PHE A 203 4.83 15.13 -17.62
C PHE A 203 5.69 14.24 -18.54
N ASP A 204 5.14 13.77 -19.67
CA ASP A 204 5.84 12.81 -20.52
C ASP A 204 7.05 13.47 -21.20
N ARG A 205 8.24 13.08 -20.74
CA ARG A 205 9.54 13.59 -21.18
C ARG A 205 10.34 12.55 -21.95
N ARG A 206 9.73 11.46 -22.44
CA ARG A 206 10.43 10.40 -23.19
C ARG A 206 11.22 10.90 -24.40
N SER A 207 10.78 11.99 -25.02
CA SER A 207 11.44 12.61 -26.18
C SER A 207 12.25 13.86 -25.81
N ALA A 208 12.37 14.19 -24.52
CA ALA A 208 13.14 15.35 -24.09
C ALA A 208 14.64 15.12 -24.38
N PRO A 209 15.36 16.11 -24.92
CA PRO A 209 16.80 16.00 -25.13
C PRO A 209 17.53 15.92 -23.79
N ILE A 210 18.59 15.12 -23.73
CA ILE A 210 19.53 15.07 -22.60
C ILE A 210 20.70 15.99 -22.95
N GLU A 211 20.92 17.02 -22.12
CA GLU A 211 21.99 17.99 -22.32
C GLU A 211 23.34 17.40 -21.90
N THR A 212 24.30 17.34 -22.83
CA THR A 212 25.63 16.77 -22.57
C THR A 212 26.66 17.76 -22.04
N ASN A 213 26.32 19.05 -21.95
CA ASN A 213 27.23 20.13 -21.52
C ASN A 213 27.08 20.48 -20.03
N ARG A 214 26.41 19.64 -19.26
CA ARG A 214 26.25 19.75 -17.81
C ARG A 214 26.41 18.37 -17.17
N LYS A 215 26.46 18.33 -15.83
CA LYS A 215 26.38 17.07 -15.10
C LYS A 215 25.11 16.33 -15.47
N LEU A 216 25.23 15.02 -15.63
CA LEU A 216 24.08 14.15 -15.86
C LEU A 216 23.27 14.03 -14.57
N ARG A 217 21.97 14.29 -14.65
CA ARG A 217 21.06 14.25 -13.50
C ARG A 217 20.45 12.87 -13.34
N ILE A 218 20.77 12.21 -12.24
CA ILE A 218 20.27 10.87 -11.92
C ILE A 218 19.36 10.96 -10.69
N GLY A 219 18.13 10.50 -10.83
CA GLY A 219 17.15 10.43 -9.74
C GLY A 219 16.92 9.00 -9.30
N TYR A 220 17.01 8.72 -8.01
CA TYR A 220 16.71 7.41 -7.41
C TYR A 220 15.40 7.50 -6.63
N VAL A 221 14.38 6.75 -7.02
CA VAL A 221 13.10 6.68 -6.30
C VAL A 221 13.08 5.42 -5.45
N SER A 222 12.91 5.59 -4.13
CA SER A 222 12.93 4.45 -3.22
C SER A 222 12.19 4.71 -1.90
N SER A 223 11.48 3.70 -1.39
CA SER A 223 10.93 3.68 -0.03
C SER A 223 11.94 3.25 1.03
N ASP A 224 13.14 2.85 0.62
CA ASP A 224 14.00 1.99 1.42
C ASP A 224 15.41 2.56 1.65
N LEU A 225 15.62 3.84 1.37
CA LEU A 225 16.83 4.60 1.73
C LEU A 225 16.86 4.92 3.23
N ARG A 226 16.98 3.85 4.04
CA ARG A 226 16.88 3.81 5.50
C ARG A 226 17.47 2.50 6.03
N HIS A 227 17.26 2.17 7.31
CA HIS A 227 17.50 0.82 7.86
C HIS A 227 16.63 -0.24 7.16
N HIS A 228 17.10 -0.68 6.00
CA HIS A 228 16.48 -1.64 5.10
C HIS A 228 17.57 -2.24 4.19
N ALA A 229 17.32 -3.42 3.62
CA ALA A 229 18.27 -4.10 2.74
C ALA A 229 18.83 -3.19 1.63
N VAL A 230 17.95 -2.46 0.94
CA VAL A 230 18.33 -1.47 -0.10
C VAL A 230 19.23 -0.37 0.47
N GLY A 231 18.87 0.23 1.60
CA GLY A 231 19.68 1.29 2.24
C GLY A 231 21.09 0.81 2.61
N TYR A 232 21.23 -0.42 3.12
CA TYR A 232 22.54 -1.01 3.42
C TYR A 232 23.38 -1.24 2.17
N LEU A 233 22.76 -1.68 1.07
CA LEU A 233 23.45 -1.92 -0.20
C LEU A 233 23.87 -0.62 -0.90
N MET A 234 23.06 0.43 -0.79
CA MET A 234 23.26 1.66 -1.55
C MET A 234 23.99 2.78 -0.83
N VAL A 235 24.13 2.74 0.50
CA VAL A 235 24.72 3.87 1.24
C VAL A 235 26.13 4.23 0.76
N ASN A 236 27.01 3.24 0.59
CA ASN A 236 28.36 3.47 0.07
C ASN A 236 28.34 3.83 -1.43
N PHE A 237 27.37 3.31 -2.19
CA PHE A 237 27.19 3.69 -3.59
C PHE A 237 26.90 5.19 -3.75
N PHE A 238 26.07 5.77 -2.87
CA PHE A 238 25.82 7.21 -2.86
C PHE A 238 27.04 8.02 -2.41
N GLU A 239 27.81 7.52 -1.44
CA GLU A 239 29.04 8.16 -0.95
C GLU A 239 30.15 8.22 -2.02
N GLU A 240 30.21 7.22 -2.90
CA GLU A 240 31.23 7.09 -3.94
C GLU A 240 30.79 7.62 -5.31
N HIS A 241 29.60 8.20 -5.43
CA HIS A 241 29.09 8.72 -6.70
C HIS A 241 29.94 9.91 -7.18
N ASP A 242 30.47 9.89 -8.40
CA ASP A 242 31.32 10.99 -8.90
C ASP A 242 30.50 12.27 -9.10
N ARG A 243 30.71 13.24 -8.22
CA ARG A 243 29.98 14.51 -8.24
C ARG A 243 30.53 15.52 -9.24
N LYS A 244 31.59 15.20 -9.97
CA LYS A 244 32.07 16.04 -11.07
C LYS A 244 31.24 15.84 -12.32
N ASP A 245 30.86 14.60 -12.60
CA ASP A 245 30.14 14.23 -13.82
C ASP A 245 28.63 14.05 -13.58
N PHE A 246 28.22 13.81 -12.33
CA PHE A 246 26.82 13.53 -11.99
C PHE A 246 26.27 14.47 -10.92
N GLU A 247 24.98 14.81 -11.07
CA GLU A 247 24.17 15.48 -10.05
C GLU A 247 23.09 14.50 -9.58
N VAL A 248 23.08 14.19 -8.28
CA VAL A 248 22.36 13.03 -7.72
C VAL A 248 21.16 13.47 -6.88
N PHE A 249 19.99 12.95 -7.24
CA PHE A 249 18.73 13.19 -6.56
C PHE A 249 18.22 11.90 -5.91
N ALA A 250 17.74 11.98 -4.67
CA ALA A 250 17.03 10.89 -4.02
C ALA A 250 15.59 11.32 -3.72
N TYR A 251 14.62 10.60 -4.29
CA TYR A 251 13.19 10.77 -4.06
C TYR A 251 12.70 9.70 -3.08
N TYR A 252 12.51 10.10 -1.83
CA TYR A 252 12.13 9.19 -0.76
C TYR A 252 10.62 9.10 -0.60
N THR A 253 10.08 7.88 -0.65
CA THR A 253 8.64 7.60 -0.55
C THR A 253 8.26 6.62 0.57
N GLY A 254 9.21 6.27 1.44
CA GLY A 254 9.00 5.26 2.48
C GLY A 254 8.31 5.78 3.72
N ILE A 255 8.29 4.97 4.77
CA ILE A 255 7.84 5.40 6.10
C ILE A 255 8.75 6.50 6.68
N LYS A 256 8.28 7.22 7.69
CA LYS A 256 9.16 8.12 8.44
C LYS A 256 10.27 7.30 9.09
N ALA A 257 11.50 7.68 8.78
CA ALA A 257 12.70 7.11 9.36
C ALA A 257 13.59 8.25 9.86
N ASP A 258 14.30 7.98 10.95
CA ASP A 258 15.35 8.84 11.47
C ASP A 258 16.43 7.89 11.99
N ASP A 259 17.21 7.37 11.05
CA ASP A 259 18.21 6.34 11.31
C ASP A 259 19.57 6.68 10.67
N PRO A 260 20.67 6.10 11.18
CA PRO A 260 22.02 6.38 10.69
C PRO A 260 22.24 6.16 9.19
N ILE A 261 21.58 5.18 8.57
CA ILE A 261 21.74 4.92 7.14
C ILE A 261 21.08 6.01 6.31
N GLN A 262 19.86 6.41 6.68
CA GLN A 262 19.20 7.51 6.01
C GLN A 262 19.97 8.82 6.18
N ALA A 263 20.53 9.08 7.36
CA ALA A 263 21.34 10.27 7.62
C ALA A 263 22.57 10.32 6.70
N ARG A 264 23.27 9.19 6.53
CA ARG A 264 24.40 9.06 5.61
C ARG A 264 23.98 9.31 4.15
N ILE A 265 22.93 8.64 3.68
CA ILE A 265 22.45 8.81 2.29
C ILE A 265 22.05 10.27 2.04
N LYS A 266 21.33 10.92 2.97
CA LYS A 266 20.97 12.35 2.88
C LYS A 266 22.18 13.26 2.76
N ALA A 267 23.26 12.97 3.50
CA ALA A 267 24.49 13.74 3.45
C ALA A 267 25.27 13.51 2.14
N SER A 268 25.07 12.37 1.49
CA SER A 268 25.81 11.99 0.27
C SER A 268 25.16 12.46 -1.03
N VAL A 269 23.85 12.68 -1.10
CA VAL A 269 23.15 13.13 -2.34
C VAL A 269 23.19 14.66 -2.51
N ASP A 270 23.06 15.18 -3.74
CA ASP A 270 22.96 16.64 -3.95
C ASP A 270 21.61 17.14 -3.47
N HIS A 271 20.56 16.35 -3.75
CA HIS A 271 19.18 16.72 -3.47
C HIS A 271 18.42 15.56 -2.83
N TRP A 272 18.00 15.75 -1.59
CA TRP A 272 17.02 14.89 -0.95
C TRP A 272 15.62 15.47 -1.15
N ARG A 273 14.75 14.72 -1.83
CA ARG A 273 13.35 15.08 -2.10
C ARG A 273 12.45 14.13 -1.33
N ASP A 274 11.79 14.66 -0.32
CA ASP A 274 10.73 13.93 0.37
C ASP A 274 9.44 14.02 -0.45
N ILE A 275 9.00 12.89 -1.01
CA ILE A 275 7.77 12.79 -1.80
C ILE A 275 6.68 12.01 -1.06
N ARG A 276 6.83 11.86 0.26
CA ARG A 276 5.79 11.30 1.12
C ARG A 276 4.66 12.29 1.26
N GLY A 277 3.43 11.80 1.20
CA GLY A 277 2.22 12.61 1.41
C GLY A 277 1.83 13.51 0.23
N ILE A 278 2.58 13.49 -0.88
CA ILE A 278 2.18 14.13 -2.14
C ILE A 278 1.72 13.08 -3.15
N THR A 279 0.84 13.48 -4.06
CA THR A 279 0.31 12.65 -5.13
C THR A 279 1.40 12.27 -6.15
N ASP A 280 1.13 11.26 -6.96
CA ASP A 280 2.04 10.89 -8.06
C ASP A 280 2.19 11.98 -9.12
N ASP A 281 1.15 12.82 -9.32
CA ASP A 281 1.22 13.98 -10.21
C ASP A 281 2.21 15.02 -9.68
N GLU A 282 2.13 15.34 -8.39
CA GLU A 282 3.04 16.30 -7.75
C GLU A 282 4.47 15.75 -7.69
N ALA A 283 4.65 14.46 -7.43
CA ALA A 283 5.97 13.82 -7.44
C ALA A 283 6.58 13.82 -8.85
N ALA A 284 5.79 13.47 -9.89
CA ALA A 284 6.27 13.51 -11.28
C ALA A 284 6.59 14.94 -11.73
N ALA A 285 5.79 15.94 -11.31
CA ALA A 285 6.10 17.34 -11.58
C ALA A 285 7.46 17.74 -11.00
N LYS A 286 7.75 17.37 -9.75
CA LYS A 286 9.05 17.62 -9.12
C LYS A 286 10.21 16.98 -9.88
N VAL A 287 10.07 15.72 -10.29
CA VAL A 287 11.09 15.03 -11.09
C VAL A 287 11.33 15.75 -12.43
N ALA A 288 10.26 16.20 -13.08
CA ALA A 288 10.35 16.94 -14.35
C ALA A 288 10.96 18.35 -14.18
N GLU A 289 10.63 19.06 -13.08
CA GLU A 289 11.19 20.36 -12.70
C GLU A 289 12.68 20.27 -12.36
N ASP A 290 13.07 19.23 -11.62
CA ASP A 290 14.47 18.92 -11.33
C ASP A 290 15.26 18.56 -12.61
N GLY A 291 14.57 18.25 -13.71
CA GLY A 291 15.17 17.99 -15.01
C GLY A 291 15.98 16.70 -15.02
N ILE A 292 15.48 15.65 -14.35
CA ILE A 292 16.14 14.34 -14.27
C ILE A 292 16.29 13.73 -15.67
N ASP A 293 17.50 13.28 -15.99
CA ASP A 293 17.82 12.64 -17.26
C ASP A 293 17.58 11.13 -17.19
N ILE A 294 18.00 10.50 -16.08
CA ILE A 294 17.82 9.08 -15.79
C ILE A 294 17.11 8.93 -14.45
N LEU A 295 15.89 8.39 -14.46
CA LEU A 295 15.12 8.06 -13.25
C LEU A 295 15.18 6.56 -12.98
N ILE A 296 15.71 6.19 -11.82
CA ILE A 296 15.93 4.82 -11.40
C ILE A 296 14.85 4.43 -10.40
N ASP A 297 14.04 3.42 -10.75
CA ASP A 297 13.14 2.71 -9.85
C ASP A 297 13.95 1.71 -9.05
N VAL A 298 14.14 2.01 -7.77
CA VAL A 298 14.82 1.14 -6.81
C VAL A 298 13.81 0.31 -6.01
N ASN A 299 12.51 0.53 -6.20
CA ASN A 299 11.48 -0.27 -5.53
C ASN A 299 11.02 -1.44 -6.38
N GLY A 300 10.63 -1.16 -7.62
CA GLY A 300 9.89 -2.04 -8.50
C GLY A 300 8.56 -2.52 -7.89
N HIS A 301 8.22 -3.81 -8.05
CA HIS A 301 6.98 -4.37 -7.49
C HIS A 301 7.15 -4.75 -6.01
N THR A 302 7.36 -3.76 -5.15
CA THR A 302 7.53 -3.92 -3.69
C THR A 302 6.61 -2.98 -2.90
N ARG A 303 6.64 -3.09 -1.57
CA ARG A 303 5.82 -2.25 -0.68
C ARG A 303 6.20 -0.77 -0.85
N ASP A 304 5.20 0.10 -0.80
CA ASP A 304 5.33 1.57 -0.93
C ASP A 304 5.96 2.06 -2.25
N ALA A 305 6.06 1.19 -3.25
CA ALA A 305 6.50 1.56 -4.59
C ALA A 305 5.57 2.59 -5.25
N ARG A 306 6.16 3.50 -6.03
CA ARG A 306 5.44 4.61 -6.69
C ARG A 306 5.40 4.44 -8.20
N LEU A 307 4.89 3.29 -8.67
CA LEU A 307 4.78 2.98 -10.12
C LEU A 307 4.05 4.07 -10.92
N GLY A 308 3.08 4.76 -10.30
CA GLY A 308 2.35 5.84 -10.94
C GLY A 308 3.23 7.06 -11.27
N VAL A 309 4.34 7.29 -10.54
CA VAL A 309 5.32 8.34 -10.90
C VAL A 309 6.00 7.98 -12.21
N PHE A 310 6.44 6.73 -12.36
CA PHE A 310 7.09 6.24 -13.59
C PHE A 310 6.12 6.17 -14.78
N ALA A 311 4.86 5.85 -14.55
CA ALA A 311 3.85 5.86 -15.61
C ALA A 311 3.65 7.24 -16.25
N ARG A 312 3.92 8.32 -15.50
CA ARG A 312 3.88 9.71 -15.98
C ARG A 312 5.09 10.12 -16.80
N ARG A 313 6.12 9.28 -16.86
CA ARG A 313 7.34 9.44 -17.65
C ARG A 313 8.05 10.79 -17.44
N PRO A 314 8.29 11.24 -16.19
CA PRO A 314 8.90 12.54 -15.93
C PRO A 314 10.40 12.63 -16.29
N ALA A 315 11.03 11.56 -16.73
CA ALA A 315 12.41 11.54 -17.24
C ALA A 315 12.48 10.86 -18.61
N PRO A 316 13.41 11.26 -19.50
CA PRO A 316 13.58 10.65 -20.81
C PRO A 316 14.02 9.18 -20.72
N ILE A 317 14.82 8.83 -19.71
CA ILE A 317 15.25 7.45 -19.44
C ILE A 317 14.73 7.03 -18.07
N GLN A 318 14.07 5.87 -18.01
CA GLN A 318 13.61 5.28 -16.76
C GLN A 318 14.10 3.83 -16.67
N VAL A 319 14.64 3.45 -15.52
CA VAL A 319 15.42 2.22 -15.35
C VAL A 319 14.94 1.49 -14.11
N ASN A 320 14.75 0.18 -14.20
CA ASN A 320 14.62 -0.68 -13.02
C ASN A 320 16.00 -1.09 -12.51
N TRP A 321 16.26 -0.98 -11.21
CA TRP A 321 17.50 -1.49 -10.65
C TRP A 321 17.38 -1.90 -9.18
N LEU A 322 18.05 -3.00 -8.85
CA LEU A 322 18.39 -3.47 -7.50
C LEU A 322 17.23 -3.99 -6.64
N GLY A 323 16.23 -3.17 -6.32
CA GLY A 323 15.26 -3.53 -5.27
C GLY A 323 14.19 -4.55 -5.68
N TYR A 324 13.90 -4.67 -6.97
CA TYR A 324 13.01 -5.70 -7.49
C TYR A 324 13.74 -6.66 -8.46
N PRO A 325 13.84 -7.96 -8.12
CA PRO A 325 14.60 -8.93 -8.90
C PRO A 325 13.76 -9.51 -10.05
N GLY A 326 13.30 -8.66 -10.97
CA GLY A 326 12.48 -9.13 -12.08
C GLY A 326 12.07 -8.04 -13.08
N THR A 327 11.35 -8.45 -14.11
CA THR A 327 10.81 -7.53 -15.11
C THR A 327 9.70 -6.65 -14.53
N MET A 328 9.75 -5.37 -14.84
CA MET A 328 8.67 -4.44 -14.50
C MET A 328 7.39 -4.70 -15.30
N GLY A 329 7.47 -5.37 -16.46
CA GLY A 329 6.31 -5.61 -17.32
C GLY A 329 5.63 -4.34 -17.84
N SER A 330 6.29 -3.19 -17.74
CA SER A 330 5.71 -1.89 -18.08
C SER A 330 6.24 -1.36 -19.40
N SER A 331 5.44 -0.58 -20.13
CA SER A 331 5.88 0.17 -21.31
C SER A 331 6.55 1.52 -20.98
N PHE A 332 6.92 1.76 -19.73
CA PHE A 332 7.54 3.01 -19.28
C PHE A 332 8.89 2.83 -18.58
N HIS A 333 9.32 1.60 -18.29
CA HIS A 333 10.71 1.31 -17.96
C HIS A 333 11.45 0.93 -19.25
N HIS A 334 12.55 1.62 -19.55
CA HIS A 334 13.34 1.42 -20.77
C HIS A 334 14.43 0.37 -20.59
N TYR A 335 15.00 0.28 -19.40
CA TYR A 335 16.12 -0.61 -19.09
C TYR A 335 15.94 -1.31 -17.75
N ILE A 336 16.65 -2.42 -17.60
CA ILE A 336 16.98 -3.04 -16.32
C ILE A 336 18.50 -3.08 -16.22
N VAL A 337 19.05 -2.64 -15.08
CA VAL A 337 20.49 -2.80 -14.82
C VAL A 337 20.70 -4.17 -14.17
N ALA A 338 21.50 -5.00 -14.83
CA ALA A 338 21.82 -6.37 -14.43
C ALA A 338 23.22 -6.73 -14.96
N ASP A 339 23.54 -8.02 -14.93
CA ASP A 339 24.79 -8.60 -15.43
C ASP A 339 24.50 -9.84 -16.29
N ASP A 340 25.48 -10.22 -17.11
CA ASP A 340 25.40 -11.34 -18.08
C ASP A 340 25.25 -12.72 -17.42
N TRP A 341 25.30 -12.81 -16.09
CA TRP A 341 25.06 -14.05 -15.36
C TRP A 341 23.62 -14.16 -14.88
N THR A 342 23.09 -13.05 -14.34
CA THR A 342 21.73 -12.98 -13.78
C THR A 342 20.68 -12.85 -14.88
N ILE A 343 20.97 -12.09 -15.94
CA ILE A 343 20.13 -11.95 -17.13
C ILE A 343 21.01 -12.24 -18.37
N PRO A 344 21.22 -13.52 -18.70
CA PRO A 344 22.16 -13.95 -19.74
C PRO A 344 21.68 -13.75 -21.19
#